data_AF-A0A1G1XMI6-F1
#
_entry.id   AF-A0A1G1XMI6-F1
#
_cell.length_a   1.000
_cell.length_b   1.000
_cell.length_c   1.000
_cell.angle_alpha   90.00
_cell.angle_beta   90.00
_cell.angle_gamma   90.00
#
_symmetry.space_group_name_H-M   'P 1'
#
loop_
_entity.id
_entity.type
_entity.pdbx_description
1 polymer ?
#
loop_
_entity_poly.entity_id
_entity_poly.type
_entity_poly.pdbx_seq_one_letter_code
_entity_poly.pdbx_strand_id
1 'polypeptide(L)'
;MGVFLSNNFIYNLKDVYYFARDKELKNILSNKVLRRGINFYTDFGHISSIIAVAAIESFLNEIFICLLGKYNIEKTTFFSKLTNEQIEKIEKLNLSLKLILIPELLIGKTLEKDKKPYQNSALLIKIRNSFVHYKLDSAPPKGIKELWDKNIALQMAEKSSKNYLDMNKANWQSSLNCSEFIRWSYNTVCETIYSLINLIEGDQQKMLFLSDFSNWHPKIEKLEVEKWFNDNQISI
;
A
#
# COMPACT_ATOMS: atom_id res chain seq x y z
N MET A 1 -18.86 -18.75 0.20
CA MET A 1 -17.68 -18.07 0.77
C MET A 1 -17.61 -16.71 0.10
N GLY A 2 -17.79 -15.61 0.84
CA GLY A 2 -17.75 -14.27 0.24
C GLY A 2 -16.33 -13.93 -0.19
N VAL A 3 -16.15 -13.53 -1.45
CA VAL A 3 -14.86 -13.02 -1.92
C VAL A 3 -14.76 -11.57 -1.46
N PHE A 4 -13.83 -11.28 -0.54
CA PHE A 4 -13.52 -9.90 -0.15
C PHE A 4 -12.92 -9.17 -1.36
N LEU A 5 -13.44 -7.98 -1.67
CA LEU A 5 -12.93 -7.11 -2.72
C LEU A 5 -11.49 -6.67 -2.42
N SER A 6 -11.17 -6.42 -1.15
CA SER A 6 -9.81 -6.11 -0.71
C SER A 6 -8.80 -7.23 -1.05
N ASN A 7 -9.20 -8.50 -0.94
CA ASN A 7 -8.38 -9.64 -1.38
C ASN A 7 -8.07 -9.57 -2.88
N ASN A 8 -9.07 -9.30 -3.71
CA ASN A 8 -8.87 -9.19 -5.16
C ASN A 8 -7.87 -8.07 -5.50
N PHE A 9 -7.94 -6.93 -4.81
CA PHE A 9 -6.96 -5.86 -5.01
C PHE A 9 -5.55 -6.26 -4.59
N ILE A 10 -5.38 -7.02 -3.51
CA ILE A 10 -4.07 -7.51 -3.08
C ILE A 10 -3.48 -8.49 -4.10
N TYR A 11 -4.29 -9.44 -4.60
CA TYR A 11 -3.86 -10.34 -5.65
C TYR A 11 -3.44 -9.58 -6.91
N ASN A 12 -4.28 -8.66 -7.37
CA ASN A 12 -3.96 -7.82 -8.53
C ASN A 12 -2.68 -7.01 -8.33
N LEU A 13 -2.43 -6.50 -7.11
CA LEU A 13 -1.21 -5.76 -6.80
C LEU A 13 0.04 -6.65 -6.84
N LYS A 14 -0.08 -7.90 -6.37
CA LYS A 14 0.97 -8.92 -6.47
C LYS A 14 1.24 -9.28 -7.94
N ASP A 15 0.19 -9.47 -8.72
CA ASP A 15 0.29 -9.78 -10.15
C ASP A 15 0.94 -8.62 -10.92
N VAL A 16 0.63 -7.37 -10.57
CA VAL A 16 1.31 -6.19 -11.14
C VAL A 16 2.82 -6.25 -10.91
N TYR A 17 3.27 -6.69 -9.74
CA TYR A 17 4.71 -6.84 -9.47
C TYR A 17 5.36 -7.89 -10.37
N TYR A 18 4.80 -9.10 -10.42
CA TYR A 18 5.36 -10.18 -11.24
C TYR A 18 5.27 -9.87 -12.73
N PHE A 19 4.17 -9.28 -13.18
CA PHE A 19 4.01 -8.83 -14.56
C PHE A 19 5.06 -7.78 -14.93
N ALA A 20 5.29 -6.78 -14.08
CA ALA A 20 6.31 -5.76 -14.31
C ALA A 20 7.71 -6.38 -14.42
N ARG A 21 8.03 -7.32 -13.52
CA ARG A 21 9.29 -8.07 -13.52
C ARG A 21 9.49 -8.88 -14.80
N ASP A 22 8.50 -9.67 -15.19
CA ASP A 22 8.61 -10.56 -16.33
C ASP A 22 8.62 -9.79 -17.66
N LYS A 23 7.85 -8.69 -17.75
CA LYS A 23 7.85 -7.78 -18.90
C LYS A 23 9.22 -7.14 -19.12
N GLU A 24 9.87 -6.68 -18.05
CA GLU A 24 11.14 -5.96 -18.16
C GLU A 24 12.36 -6.89 -18.28
N LEU A 25 12.22 -8.20 -18.11
CA LEU A 25 13.33 -9.16 -18.13
C LEU A 25 14.26 -9.01 -19.35
N LYS A 26 13.71 -8.89 -20.56
CA LYS A 26 14.51 -8.69 -21.78
C LYS A 26 15.29 -7.37 -21.76
N ASN A 27 14.69 -6.31 -21.20
CA ASN A 27 15.33 -5.00 -21.08
C ASN A 27 16.41 -5.00 -19.99
N ILE A 28 16.19 -5.75 -18.89
CA ILE A 28 17.19 -5.95 -17.83
C ILE A 28 18.40 -6.70 -18.38
N LEU A 29 18.20 -7.83 -19.06
CA LEU A 29 19.27 -8.64 -19.64
C LEU A 29 20.08 -7.88 -20.70
N SER A 30 19.44 -7.00 -21.46
CA SER A 30 20.10 -6.15 -22.46
C SER A 30 20.60 -4.81 -21.92
N ASN A 31 20.51 -4.57 -20.61
CA ASN A 31 20.90 -3.32 -19.94
C ASN A 31 20.26 -2.06 -20.56
N LYS A 32 19.02 -2.20 -21.05
CA LYS A 32 18.22 -1.12 -21.66
C LYS A 32 17.24 -0.45 -20.70
N VAL A 33 17.12 -0.95 -19.48
CA VAL A 33 16.28 -0.37 -18.42
C VAL A 33 17.14 0.31 -17.36
N LEU A 34 16.70 1.46 -16.86
CA LEU A 34 17.33 2.12 -15.73
C LEU A 34 17.16 1.24 -14.48
N ARG A 35 18.26 0.91 -13.78
CA ARG A 35 18.22 0.09 -12.57
C ARG A 35 19.30 0.46 -11.56
N ARG A 36 19.08 0.06 -10.30
CA ARG A 36 20.03 0.10 -9.19
C ARG A 36 19.83 -1.13 -8.31
N GLY A 37 20.73 -2.11 -8.39
CA GLY A 37 20.52 -3.39 -7.73
C GLY A 37 19.34 -4.15 -8.34
N ILE A 38 18.49 -4.69 -7.46
CA ILE A 38 17.20 -5.31 -7.79
C ILE A 38 16.11 -4.32 -8.18
N ASN A 39 16.33 -3.02 -7.97
CA ASN A 39 15.34 -1.98 -8.26
C ASN A 39 15.48 -1.54 -9.72
N PHE A 40 14.45 -1.71 -10.53
CA PHE A 40 14.45 -1.33 -11.95
C PHE A 40 13.23 -0.47 -12.29
N TYR A 41 13.40 0.40 -13.28
CA TYR A 41 12.32 1.24 -13.79
C TYR A 41 11.22 0.37 -14.41
N THR A 42 9.96 0.74 -14.17
CA THR A 42 8.80 0.13 -14.80
C THR A 42 7.61 1.08 -14.75
N ASP A 43 6.79 1.09 -15.81
CA ASP A 43 5.66 2.01 -15.92
C ASP A 43 4.51 1.71 -14.93
N PHE A 44 4.56 0.59 -14.19
CA PHE A 44 3.48 0.16 -13.30
C PHE A 44 3.54 0.73 -11.87
N GLY A 45 4.59 1.48 -11.52
CA GLY A 45 4.77 1.97 -10.14
C GLY A 45 3.64 2.84 -9.63
N HIS A 46 3.19 3.83 -10.40
CA HIS A 46 2.06 4.68 -10.01
C HIS A 46 0.75 3.90 -9.82
N ILE A 47 0.44 2.95 -10.72
CA ILE A 47 -0.75 2.07 -10.65
C ILE A 47 -0.74 1.27 -9.34
N SER A 48 0.43 0.78 -8.93
CA SER A 48 0.56 -0.01 -7.70
C SER A 48 0.06 0.76 -6.47
N SER A 49 0.32 2.07 -6.38
CA SER A 49 -0.17 2.89 -5.26
C SER A 49 -1.69 3.07 -5.26
N ILE A 50 -2.32 3.11 -6.44
CA ILE A 50 -3.77 3.24 -6.58
C ILE A 50 -4.45 1.96 -6.12
N ILE A 51 -4.00 0.80 -6.63
CA ILE A 51 -4.54 -0.51 -6.26
C ILE A 51 -4.32 -0.77 -4.77
N ALA A 52 -3.13 -0.44 -4.27
CA ALA A 52 -2.78 -0.62 -2.87
C ALA A 52 -3.71 0.15 -1.93
N VAL A 53 -3.98 1.42 -2.23
CA VAL A 53 -4.88 2.23 -1.40
C VAL A 53 -6.33 1.77 -1.55
N ALA A 54 -6.76 1.34 -2.74
CA ALA A 54 -8.08 0.75 -2.94
C ALA A 54 -8.26 -0.55 -2.12
N ALA A 55 -7.22 -1.37 -1.96
CA ALA A 55 -7.24 -2.55 -1.10
C ALA A 55 -7.50 -2.18 0.37
N ILE A 56 -6.76 -1.19 0.90
CA ILE A 56 -6.94 -0.71 2.28
C ILE A 56 -8.34 -0.14 2.49
N GLU A 57 -8.81 0.69 1.56
CA GLU A 57 -10.14 1.30 1.64
C GLU A 57 -11.26 0.24 1.58
N SER A 58 -11.16 -0.71 0.67
CA SER A 58 -12.11 -1.82 0.57
C SER A 58 -12.14 -2.65 1.84
N PHE A 59 -10.96 -2.93 2.42
CA PHE A 59 -10.86 -3.70 3.65
C PHE A 59 -11.54 -3.00 4.83
N LEU A 60 -11.30 -1.70 5.00
CA LEU A 60 -11.96 -0.92 6.04
C LEU A 60 -13.48 -0.88 5.84
N ASN A 61 -13.95 -0.71 4.61
CA ASN A 61 -15.38 -0.72 4.31
C ASN A 61 -16.01 -2.09 4.57
N GLU A 62 -15.33 -3.18 4.21
CA GLU A 62 -15.78 -4.54 4.48
C GLU A 62 -15.89 -4.81 5.99
N ILE A 63 -14.85 -4.49 6.76
CA ILE A 63 -14.88 -4.60 8.23
C ILE A 63 -16.03 -3.76 8.80
N PHE A 64 -16.14 -2.51 8.35
CA PHE A 64 -17.13 -1.58 8.85
C PHE A 64 -18.55 -2.11 8.61
N ILE A 65 -18.86 -2.59 7.41
CA ILE A 65 -20.15 -3.17 7.06
C ILE A 65 -20.41 -4.46 7.87
N CYS A 66 -19.43 -5.37 7.94
CA CYS A 66 -19.59 -6.63 8.67
C CYS A 66 -19.85 -6.40 10.16
N LEU A 67 -19.09 -5.50 10.79
CA LEU A 67 -19.24 -5.21 12.22
C LEU A 67 -20.48 -4.36 12.52
N LEU A 68 -20.84 -3.39 11.67
CA LEU A 68 -22.12 -2.67 11.79
C LEU A 68 -23.31 -3.61 11.74
N GLY A 69 -23.32 -4.53 10.77
CA GLY A 69 -24.38 -5.54 10.64
C GLY A 69 -24.54 -6.36 11.91
N LYS A 70 -23.44 -6.80 12.51
CA LYS A 70 -23.45 -7.55 13.78
C LYS A 70 -23.95 -6.70 14.95
N TYR A 71 -23.41 -5.50 15.13
CA TYR A 71 -23.72 -4.68 16.30
C TYR A 71 -25.15 -4.12 16.29
N ASN A 72 -25.75 -3.94 15.11
CA ASN A 72 -27.18 -3.65 14.99
C ASN A 72 -28.06 -4.80 15.47
N ILE A 73 -27.58 -6.05 15.40
CA ILE A 73 -28.29 -7.23 15.92
C ILE A 73 -28.15 -7.31 17.45
N GLU A 74 -26.96 -7.01 17.99
CA GLU A 74 -26.67 -7.18 19.42
C GLU A 74 -26.98 -5.94 20.29
N LYS A 75 -27.28 -4.75 19.72
CA LYS A 75 -27.67 -3.49 20.41
C LYS A 75 -26.80 -3.03 21.59
N THR A 76 -25.59 -3.57 21.75
CA THR A 76 -24.78 -3.41 22.97
C THR A 76 -23.56 -2.52 22.81
N THR A 77 -23.23 -2.06 21.61
CA THR A 77 -22.01 -1.27 21.37
C THR A 77 -22.27 0.19 21.05
N PHE A 78 -21.22 1.01 21.16
CA PHE A 78 -21.27 2.44 20.82
C PHE A 78 -21.81 2.69 19.40
N PHE A 79 -21.55 1.77 18.46
CA PHE A 79 -22.03 1.85 17.10
C PHE A 79 -23.54 1.77 16.93
N SER A 80 -24.24 0.99 17.76
CA SER A 80 -25.71 0.93 17.71
C SER A 80 -26.37 2.23 18.20
N LYS A 81 -25.58 3.18 18.72
CA LYS A 81 -26.03 4.52 19.12
C LYS A 81 -25.71 5.60 18.09
N LEU A 82 -24.95 5.28 17.03
CA LEU A 82 -24.66 6.25 15.99
C LEU A 82 -25.91 6.48 15.12
N THR A 83 -26.18 7.75 14.81
CA THR A 83 -27.20 8.12 13.83
C THR A 83 -26.69 7.87 12.41
N ASN A 84 -27.60 7.70 11.44
CA ASN A 84 -27.23 7.61 10.03
C ASN A 84 -26.38 8.81 9.57
N GLU A 85 -26.67 10.01 10.07
CA GLU A 85 -25.89 11.22 9.79
C GLU A 85 -24.44 11.10 10.31
N GLN A 86 -24.23 10.49 11.47
CA GLN A 86 -22.89 10.25 12.01
C GLN A 86 -22.13 9.20 11.20
N ILE A 87 -22.81 8.15 10.74
CA ILE A 87 -22.24 7.13 9.86
C ILE A 87 -21.79 7.77 8.54
N GLU A 88 -22.64 8.58 7.90
CA GLU A 88 -22.27 9.31 6.68
C GLU A 88 -21.07 10.24 6.87
N LYS A 89 -20.98 10.91 8.03
CA LYS A 89 -19.82 11.75 8.36
C LYS A 89 -18.54 10.93 8.46
N ILE A 90 -18.60 9.75 9.08
CA ILE A 90 -17.46 8.82 9.18
C ILE A 90 -17.04 8.34 7.78
N GLU A 91 -18.00 8.00 6.92
CA GLU A 91 -17.73 7.56 5.55
C GLU A 91 -17.06 8.65 4.69
N LYS A 92 -17.33 9.92 4.96
CA LYS A 92 -16.71 11.06 4.25
C LYS A 92 -15.32 11.43 4.78
N LEU A 93 -14.86 10.83 5.88
CA LEU A 93 -13.52 11.09 6.40
C LEU A 93 -12.43 10.63 5.43
N ASN A 94 -11.31 11.34 5.43
CA ASN A 94 -10.14 10.88 4.67
C ASN A 94 -9.67 9.51 5.19
N LEU A 95 -9.11 8.71 4.30
CA LEU A 95 -8.74 7.33 4.58
C LEU A 95 -7.71 7.21 5.73
N SER A 96 -6.78 8.15 5.85
CA SER A 96 -5.79 8.16 6.94
C SER A 96 -6.43 8.34 8.33
N LEU A 97 -7.54 9.07 8.41
CA LEU A 97 -8.35 9.16 9.63
C LEU A 97 -9.20 7.91 9.85
N LYS A 98 -9.78 7.35 8.78
CA LYS A 98 -10.53 6.09 8.86
C LYS A 98 -9.68 4.95 9.43
N LEU A 99 -8.41 4.85 9.04
CA LEU A 99 -7.45 3.88 9.59
C LEU A 99 -7.27 3.96 11.11
N ILE A 100 -7.57 5.11 11.73
CA ILE A 100 -7.49 5.29 13.18
C ILE A 100 -8.86 5.13 13.82
N LEU A 101 -9.85 5.88 13.31
CA LEU A 101 -11.14 6.02 13.96
C LEU A 101 -12.00 4.78 13.81
N ILE A 102 -11.98 4.10 12.66
CA ILE A 102 -12.81 2.91 12.47
C ILE A 102 -12.41 1.80 13.45
N PRO A 103 -11.13 1.39 13.55
CA PRO A 103 -10.72 0.39 14.53
C PRO A 103 -11.00 0.82 15.98
N GLU A 104 -10.69 2.07 16.32
CA GLU A 104 -10.91 2.61 17.67
C GLU A 104 -12.37 2.52 18.09
N LEU A 105 -13.29 2.93 17.20
CA LEU A 105 -14.72 2.90 17.48
C LEU A 105 -15.26 1.46 17.54
N LEU A 106 -14.72 0.54 16.73
CA LEU A 106 -15.25 -0.82 16.59
C LEU A 106 -14.71 -1.79 17.63
N ILE A 107 -13.46 -1.59 18.06
CA ILE A 107 -12.67 -2.55 18.83
C ILE A 107 -12.09 -1.91 20.11
N GLY A 108 -12.10 -0.57 20.22
CA GLY A 108 -11.46 0.15 21.33
C GLY A 108 -9.92 0.15 21.27
N LYS A 109 -9.35 -0.22 20.12
CA LYS A 109 -7.91 -0.26 19.83
C LYS A 109 -7.66 0.27 18.43
N THR A 110 -6.48 0.85 18.22
CA THR A 110 -6.12 1.43 16.92
C THR A 110 -4.62 1.33 16.63
N LEU A 111 -4.23 1.69 15.41
CA LEU A 111 -2.83 1.75 15.01
C LEU A 111 -2.14 2.97 15.62
N GLU A 112 -0.90 2.80 16.09
CA GLU A 112 -0.09 3.89 16.61
C GLU A 112 0.44 4.78 15.46
N LYS A 113 0.17 6.09 15.54
CA LYS A 113 0.44 7.03 14.42
C LYS A 113 1.93 7.23 14.13
N ASP A 114 2.77 7.03 15.13
CA ASP A 114 4.22 7.19 15.08
C ASP A 114 4.97 5.88 14.78
N LYS A 115 4.23 4.79 14.52
CA LYS A 115 4.80 3.48 14.23
C LYS A 115 4.35 2.95 12.87
N LYS A 116 5.05 1.91 12.42
CA LYS A 116 4.58 1.05 11.33
C LYS A 116 3.46 0.13 11.84
N PRO A 117 2.47 -0.22 11.00
CA PRO A 117 2.41 0.10 9.56
C PRO A 117 1.79 1.48 9.23
N TYR A 118 1.21 2.19 10.20
CA TYR A 118 0.46 3.43 9.95
C TYR A 118 1.25 4.48 9.16
N GLN A 119 2.51 4.73 9.53
CA GLN A 119 3.35 5.70 8.83
C GLN A 119 3.51 5.37 7.33
N ASN A 120 3.74 4.09 7.02
CA ASN A 120 3.89 3.63 5.64
C ASN A 120 2.56 3.79 4.87
N SER A 121 1.44 3.37 5.47
CA SER A 121 0.13 3.49 4.82
C SER A 121 -0.28 4.95 4.63
N ALA A 122 -0.01 5.82 5.60
CA ALA A 122 -0.29 7.25 5.50
C ALA A 122 0.53 7.92 4.38
N LEU A 123 1.81 7.55 4.25
CA LEU A 123 2.65 8.00 3.15
C LEU A 123 2.14 7.47 1.80
N LEU A 124 1.76 6.20 1.72
CA LEU A 124 1.22 5.59 0.51
C LEU A 124 -0.09 6.26 0.05
N ILE A 125 -1.01 6.54 0.98
CA ILE A 125 -2.25 7.28 0.71
C ILE A 125 -1.94 8.67 0.18
N LYS A 126 -0.96 9.36 0.78
CA LYS A 126 -0.55 10.68 0.33
C LYS A 126 0.03 10.66 -1.09
N ILE A 127 0.88 9.68 -1.39
CA ILE A 127 1.45 9.48 -2.73
C ILE A 127 0.35 9.23 -3.75
N ARG A 128 -0.58 8.31 -3.45
CA ARG A 128 -1.75 8.04 -4.31
C ARG A 128 -2.55 9.31 -4.56
N ASN A 129 -2.84 10.09 -3.52
CA ASN A 129 -3.57 11.35 -3.66
C ASN A 129 -2.81 12.35 -4.54
N SER A 130 -1.49 12.42 -4.44
CA SER A 130 -0.66 13.24 -5.33
C SER A 130 -0.68 12.77 -6.79
N PHE A 131 -0.80 11.46 -7.05
CA PHE A 131 -1.00 10.94 -8.41
C PHE A 131 -2.40 11.24 -8.95
N VAL A 132 -3.45 11.01 -8.16
CA VAL A 132 -4.85 11.15 -8.59
C VAL A 132 -5.27 12.62 -8.74
N HIS A 133 -4.88 13.47 -7.80
CA HIS A 133 -5.24 14.89 -7.80
C HIS A 133 -4.14 15.74 -8.41
N TYR A 134 -3.53 15.25 -9.50
CA TYR A 134 -2.37 15.88 -10.12
C TYR A 134 -2.59 17.39 -10.28
N LYS A 135 -1.90 18.14 -9.42
CA LYS A 135 -1.64 19.55 -9.63
C LYS A 135 -0.27 19.59 -10.29
N LEU A 136 -0.07 20.50 -11.25
CA LEU A 136 1.22 20.77 -11.88
C LEU A 136 2.33 21.22 -10.89
N ASP A 137 2.08 21.09 -9.58
CA ASP A 137 3.04 21.31 -8.51
C ASP A 137 4.21 20.33 -8.68
N SER A 138 5.36 20.92 -9.00
CA SER A 138 6.64 20.22 -9.21
C SER A 138 7.27 19.72 -7.90
N ALA A 139 6.57 19.84 -6.77
CA ALA A 139 7.10 19.50 -5.46
C ALA A 139 6.68 18.07 -5.05
N PRO A 140 7.64 17.19 -4.66
CA PRO A 140 7.30 15.87 -4.16
C PRO A 140 6.53 15.95 -2.84
N PRO A 141 5.59 15.03 -2.57
CA PRO A 141 4.96 14.95 -1.26
C PRO A 141 6.00 14.72 -0.15
N LYS A 142 5.82 15.34 1.02
CA LYS A 142 6.67 15.05 2.19
C LYS A 142 6.69 13.54 2.45
N GLY A 143 7.89 12.96 2.56
CA GLY A 143 8.13 11.52 2.75
C GLY A 143 8.81 10.83 1.56
N ILE A 144 8.77 11.40 0.35
CA ILE A 144 9.45 10.81 -0.82
C ILE A 144 10.96 10.66 -0.61
N LYS A 145 11.59 11.61 0.07
CA LYS A 145 13.02 11.53 0.39
C LYS A 145 13.39 10.24 1.12
N GLU A 146 12.55 9.82 2.07
CA GLU A 146 12.76 8.57 2.81
C GLU A 146 12.71 7.34 1.90
N LEU A 147 11.87 7.38 0.84
CA LEU A 147 11.82 6.31 -0.16
C LEU A 147 13.07 6.28 -1.04
N TRP A 148 13.63 7.45 -1.40
CA TRP A 148 14.92 7.52 -2.10
C TRP A 148 16.06 6.99 -1.22
N ASP A 149 16.12 7.43 0.04
CA ASP A 149 17.17 7.03 0.99
C ASP A 149 17.16 5.51 1.23
N LYS A 150 15.97 4.88 1.16
CA LYS A 150 15.77 3.42 1.29
C LYS A 150 15.88 2.64 -0.02
N ASN A 151 16.23 3.29 -1.13
CA ASN A 151 16.23 2.69 -2.48
C ASN A 151 14.88 2.04 -2.87
N ILE A 152 13.77 2.55 -2.32
CA ILE A 152 12.41 2.18 -2.72
C ILE A 152 12.02 2.95 -3.97
N ALA A 153 12.40 4.23 -4.04
CA ALA A 153 12.24 5.07 -5.22
C ALA A 153 13.56 5.13 -6.00
N LEU A 154 13.50 5.03 -7.33
CA LEU A 154 14.65 5.03 -8.21
C LEU A 154 15.28 6.44 -8.27
N GLN A 155 16.52 6.58 -7.83
CA GLN A 155 17.28 7.80 -8.08
C GLN A 155 17.79 7.77 -9.53
N MET A 156 17.37 8.71 -10.39
CA MET A 156 17.92 8.83 -11.74
C MET A 156 19.37 9.30 -11.65
N ALA A 157 20.33 8.60 -12.26
CA ALA A 157 21.76 8.79 -11.99
C ALA A 157 22.30 10.24 -12.12
N GLU A 158 23.31 10.54 -11.30
CA GLU A 158 24.05 11.79 -11.12
C GLU A 158 24.91 12.23 -12.32
N LYS A 159 24.37 12.39 -13.53
CA LYS A 159 25.16 13.04 -14.60
C LYS A 159 25.30 14.55 -14.34
N SER A 160 26.19 14.89 -13.41
CA SER A 160 27.09 16.05 -13.34
C SER A 160 26.53 17.45 -13.60
N SER A 161 25.28 17.76 -13.25
CA SER A 161 24.79 19.14 -13.30
C SER A 161 24.37 19.63 -11.91
N LYS A 162 24.87 20.80 -11.53
CA LYS A 162 24.59 21.49 -10.25
C LYS A 162 23.09 21.82 -10.00
N ASN A 163 22.19 21.45 -10.92
CA ASN A 163 20.74 21.69 -10.87
C ASN A 163 19.90 20.42 -10.60
N TYR A 164 20.53 19.33 -10.13
CA TYR A 164 19.92 18.00 -10.01
C TYR A 164 18.79 17.87 -8.98
N LEU A 165 18.91 18.58 -7.84
CA LEU A 165 17.83 18.61 -6.84
C LEU A 165 16.52 19.18 -7.42
N ASP A 166 16.61 20.01 -8.46
CA ASP A 166 15.43 20.59 -9.11
C ASP A 166 14.85 19.66 -10.19
N MET A 167 15.67 18.82 -10.86
CA MET A 167 15.19 17.81 -11.81
C MET A 167 14.51 16.60 -11.13
N ASN A 168 15.08 16.09 -10.02
CA ASN A 168 14.43 15.01 -9.26
C ASN A 168 13.17 15.49 -8.52
N LYS A 169 13.11 16.77 -8.12
CA LYS A 169 11.85 17.37 -7.66
C LYS A 169 10.86 17.46 -8.82
N ALA A 170 11.29 17.96 -9.98
CA ALA A 170 10.43 18.16 -11.15
C ALA A 170 9.81 16.87 -11.72
N ASN A 171 10.38 15.70 -11.42
CA ASN A 171 9.83 14.41 -11.88
C ASN A 171 9.92 13.29 -10.83
N TRP A 172 9.54 13.59 -9.59
CA TRP A 172 9.49 12.60 -8.52
C TRP A 172 8.58 11.41 -8.86
N GLN A 173 7.58 11.62 -9.72
CA GLN A 173 6.65 10.61 -10.20
C GLN A 173 7.39 9.49 -10.94
N SER A 174 8.28 9.82 -11.88
CA SER A 174 9.08 8.81 -12.58
C SER A 174 10.00 8.04 -11.65
N SER A 175 10.45 8.62 -10.54
CA SER A 175 11.26 7.89 -9.54
C SER A 175 10.46 6.78 -8.82
N LEU A 176 9.14 6.92 -8.74
CA LEU A 176 8.26 5.90 -8.15
C LEU A 176 7.80 4.85 -9.16
N ASN A 177 8.03 5.07 -10.46
CA ASN A 177 7.83 4.08 -11.51
C ASN A 177 8.97 3.06 -11.49
N CYS A 178 9.05 2.26 -10.43
CA CYS A 178 10.07 1.24 -10.24
C CYS A 178 9.58 0.02 -9.43
N SER A 179 10.28 -1.10 -9.57
CA SER A 179 9.89 -2.40 -9.01
C SER A 179 9.83 -2.40 -7.49
N GLU A 180 10.78 -1.76 -6.81
CA GLU A 180 10.78 -1.72 -5.34
C GLU A 180 9.65 -0.87 -4.78
N PHE A 181 9.17 0.15 -5.51
CA PHE A 181 8.00 0.91 -5.09
C PHE A 181 6.71 0.07 -5.17
N ILE A 182 6.58 -0.76 -6.20
CA ILE A 182 5.47 -1.73 -6.31
C ILE A 182 5.53 -2.71 -5.13
N ARG A 183 6.72 -3.29 -4.88
CA ARG A 183 6.95 -4.22 -3.77
C ARG A 183 6.65 -3.59 -2.41
N TRP A 184 7.12 -2.36 -2.19
CA TRP A 184 6.86 -1.61 -0.96
C TRP A 184 5.37 -1.29 -0.78
N SER A 185 4.67 -0.91 -1.85
CA SER A 185 3.23 -0.65 -1.82
C SER A 185 2.45 -1.90 -1.43
N TYR A 186 2.79 -3.04 -2.04
CA TYR A 186 2.21 -4.35 -1.71
C TYR A 186 2.45 -4.74 -0.25
N ASN A 187 3.70 -4.73 0.20
CA ASN A 187 4.06 -5.11 1.57
C ASN A 187 3.42 -4.16 2.60
N THR A 188 3.31 -2.86 2.29
CA THR A 188 2.64 -1.87 3.15
C THR A 188 1.16 -2.21 3.34
N VAL A 189 0.45 -2.60 2.29
CA VAL A 189 -0.97 -3.01 2.38
C VAL A 189 -1.11 -4.27 3.22
N CYS A 190 -0.32 -5.31 2.93
CA CYS A 190 -0.34 -6.56 3.70
C CYS A 190 -0.07 -6.31 5.18
N GLU A 191 0.97 -5.54 5.52
CA GLU A 191 1.30 -5.19 6.91
C GLU A 191 0.20 -4.37 7.59
N THR A 192 -0.42 -3.42 6.87
CA THR A 192 -1.51 -2.59 7.38
C THR A 192 -2.72 -3.43 7.70
N ILE A 193 -3.19 -4.23 6.75
CA ILE A 193 -4.36 -5.08 6.91
C ILE A 193 -4.11 -6.14 7.98
N TYR A 194 -2.95 -6.79 7.97
CA TYR A 194 -2.57 -7.75 9.01
C TYR A 194 -2.58 -7.11 10.40
N SER A 195 -2.06 -5.90 10.54
CA SER A 195 -2.06 -5.20 11.83
C SER A 195 -3.48 -4.83 12.28
N LEU A 196 -4.36 -4.40 11.36
CA LEU A 196 -5.77 -4.14 11.66
C LEU A 196 -6.51 -5.40 12.08
N ILE A 197 -6.24 -6.53 11.43
CA ILE A 197 -6.79 -7.85 11.79
C ILE A 197 -6.34 -8.25 13.21
N ASN A 198 -5.09 -8.00 13.56
CA ASN A 198 -4.54 -8.31 14.88
C ASN A 198 -5.07 -7.40 16.00
N LEU A 199 -5.70 -6.28 15.67
CA LEU A 199 -6.45 -5.52 16.68
C LEU A 199 -7.70 -6.27 17.14
N ILE A 200 -8.26 -7.13 16.28
CA ILE A 200 -9.47 -7.90 16.54
C ILE A 200 -9.09 -9.18 17.29
N GLU A 201 -9.57 -9.31 18.53
CA GLU A 201 -9.25 -10.43 19.40
C GLU A 201 -10.34 -11.51 19.42
N GLY A 202 -9.94 -12.75 19.71
CA GLY A 202 -10.84 -13.85 20.05
C GLY A 202 -11.76 -14.31 18.91
N ASP A 203 -13.01 -14.63 19.25
CA ASP A 203 -13.96 -15.22 18.30
C ASP A 203 -14.46 -14.21 17.25
N GLN A 204 -14.30 -12.91 17.49
CA GLN A 204 -14.58 -11.87 16.49
C GLN A 204 -13.67 -12.00 15.26
N GLN A 205 -12.40 -12.35 15.49
CA GLN A 205 -11.43 -12.56 14.42
C GLN A 205 -11.81 -13.78 13.58
N LYS A 206 -12.17 -14.91 14.20
CA LYS A 206 -12.59 -16.13 13.49
C LYS A 206 -13.88 -15.92 12.69
N MET A 207 -14.80 -15.13 13.24
CA MET A 207 -16.11 -14.86 12.64
C MET A 207 -16.03 -13.92 11.43
N LEU A 208 -15.22 -12.86 11.51
CA LEU A 208 -15.02 -11.93 10.39
C LEU A 208 -14.26 -12.56 9.23
N PHE A 209 -13.40 -13.53 9.54
CA PHE A 209 -12.42 -14.06 8.59
C PHE A 209 -12.50 -15.58 8.52
N LEU A 210 -13.69 -16.09 8.17
CA LEU A 210 -13.95 -17.51 7.83
C LEU A 210 -13.10 -18.03 6.63
N SER A 211 -12.19 -17.22 6.11
CA SER A 211 -11.32 -17.50 4.96
C SER A 211 -9.85 -17.39 5.38
N ASP A 212 -9.05 -18.32 4.86
CA ASP A 212 -7.66 -18.53 5.21
C ASP A 212 -6.81 -17.25 5.22
N PHE A 213 -6.32 -16.89 6.42
CA PHE A 213 -5.48 -15.71 6.66
C PHE A 213 -4.12 -15.78 5.96
N SER A 214 -3.72 -16.97 5.50
CA SER A 214 -2.45 -17.20 4.81
C SER A 214 -2.24 -16.26 3.62
N ASN A 215 -3.33 -15.79 3.01
CA ASN A 215 -3.30 -14.92 1.83
C ASN A 215 -2.93 -13.45 2.12
N TRP A 216 -3.02 -12.99 3.37
CA TRP A 216 -2.74 -11.60 3.74
C TRP A 216 -1.31 -11.37 4.22
N HIS A 217 -0.57 -12.46 4.48
CA HIS A 217 0.81 -12.44 4.96
C HIS A 217 1.92 -12.81 3.93
N PRO A 218 1.69 -13.08 2.63
CA PRO A 218 2.79 -13.43 1.75
C PRO A 218 3.48 -12.15 1.27
N LYS A 219 4.33 -11.56 2.11
CA LYS A 219 5.20 -10.46 1.69
C LYS A 219 6.04 -10.91 0.50
N ILE A 220 6.28 -9.99 -0.43
CA ILE A 220 7.31 -10.20 -1.45
C ILE A 220 8.65 -9.88 -0.78
N GLU A 221 9.31 -10.94 -0.33
CA GLU A 221 10.54 -10.87 0.43
C GLU A 221 11.72 -10.48 -0.46
N LYS A 222 12.67 -9.71 0.08
CA LYS A 222 13.84 -9.29 -0.70
C LYS A 222 14.63 -10.49 -1.23
N LEU A 223 14.76 -11.54 -0.42
CA LEU A 223 15.45 -12.77 -0.79
C LEU A 223 14.80 -13.48 -1.99
N GLU A 224 13.47 -13.45 -2.10
CA GLU A 224 12.75 -14.00 -3.25
C GLU A 224 13.13 -13.26 -4.53
N VAL A 225 13.22 -11.92 -4.45
CA VAL A 225 13.62 -11.07 -5.58
C VAL A 225 15.08 -11.32 -5.95
N GLU A 226 15.99 -11.32 -4.98
CA GLU A 226 17.42 -11.58 -5.21
C GLU A 226 17.64 -12.96 -5.83
N LYS A 227 16.93 -13.97 -5.35
CA LYS A 227 16.95 -15.32 -5.93
C LYS A 227 16.53 -15.29 -7.40
N TRP A 228 15.45 -14.60 -7.75
CA TRP A 228 15.02 -14.48 -9.14
C TRP A 228 16.08 -13.81 -10.03
N PHE A 229 16.76 -12.77 -9.55
CA PHE A 229 17.88 -12.15 -10.29
C PHE A 229 19.02 -13.15 -10.52
N ASN A 230 19.40 -13.91 -9.48
CA ASN A 230 20.45 -14.92 -9.56
C ASN A 230 20.09 -16.07 -10.51
N ASP A 231 18.85 -16.58 -10.43
CA ASP A 231 18.34 -17.66 -11.29
C ASP A 231 18.34 -17.25 -12.78
N ASN A 232 18.24 -15.95 -13.07
CA ASN A 232 18.32 -15.38 -14.42
C ASN A 232 19.73 -14.84 -14.79
N GLN A 233 20.75 -15.12 -13.97
CA GLN A 233 22.14 -14.69 -14.20
C GLN A 233 22.31 -13.16 -14.32
N ILE A 234 21.47 -12.40 -13.64
CA ILE A 234 21.50 -10.93 -13.64
C ILE A 234 22.32 -10.46 -12.44
N SER A 235 23.42 -9.75 -12.69
CA SER A 235 24.22 -9.12 -11.63
C SER A 235 23.38 -8.10 -10.87
N ILE A 236 23.29 -8.23 -9.54
CA ILE A 236 22.59 -7.26 -8.67
C ILE A 236 23.43 -5.99 -8.57
#